data_AF-A0AAV4REB3-F1
#
_entry.id   AF-A0AAV4REB3-F1
#
_cell.length_a   1.000
_cell.length_b   1.000
_cell.length_c   1.000
_cell.angle_alpha   90.00
_cell.angle_beta   90.00
_cell.angle_gamma   90.00
#
_symmetry.space_group_name_H-M   'P 1'
#
loop_
_entity.id
_entity.type
_entity.pdbx_description
1 polymer ?
#
loop_
_entity_poly.entity_id
_entity_poly.type
_entity_poly.pdbx_seq_one_letter_code
_entity_poly.pdbx_strand_id
1 'polypeptide(L)'
;MRYKPSKDDIIVATYPKCGSTWTMQIVSLILRRGQPLLTSEEYQSHVRYLEDTTMEEISKMKRPRVIKTHLPFDRVNFSKDTKYIYVARQPADCIVSYAHFVRMFPDFLTTRRNC
;
A
#
# COMPACT_ATOMS: atom_id res chain seq x y z
N MET A 1 13.23 10.50 0.37
CA MET A 1 12.65 9.46 -0.51
C MET A 1 12.77 9.90 -1.97
N ARG A 2 13.06 8.99 -2.92
CA ARG A 2 13.22 9.33 -4.35
C ARG A 2 11.90 9.45 -5.13
N TYR A 3 10.86 8.74 -4.70
CA TYR A 3 9.54 8.77 -5.32
C TYR A 3 8.90 10.16 -5.28
N LYS A 4 8.42 10.66 -6.41
CA LYS A 4 7.68 11.93 -6.52
C LYS A 4 6.25 11.66 -6.98
N PRO A 5 5.23 12.01 -6.17
CA PRO A 5 3.84 11.85 -6.56
C PRO A 5 3.48 12.66 -7.81
N SER A 6 2.63 12.10 -8.66
CA SER A 6 2.08 12.68 -9.88
C SER A 6 0.56 12.82 -9.77
N LYS A 7 -0.04 13.68 -10.61
CA LYS A 7 -1.50 13.93 -10.62
C LYS A 7 -2.37 12.69 -10.91
N ASP A 8 -1.81 11.72 -11.63
CA ASP A 8 -2.48 10.47 -12.02
C ASP A 8 -2.24 9.35 -10.99
N ASP A 9 -1.60 9.66 -9.87
CA ASP A 9 -1.35 8.68 -8.81
C ASP A 9 -2.49 8.71 -7.80
N ILE A 10 -2.80 7.52 -7.29
CA ILE A 10 -3.69 7.32 -6.15
C ILE A 10 -2.86 6.63 -5.07
N ILE A 11 -2.61 7.35 -3.98
CA ILE A 11 -1.83 6.86 -2.85
C ILE A 11 -2.77 6.41 -1.74
N VAL A 12 -2.77 5.11 -1.44
CA VAL A 12 -3.50 4.52 -0.32
C VAL A 12 -2.54 4.40 0.87
N ALA A 13 -2.70 5.27 1.86
CA ALA A 13 -1.89 5.30 3.06
C ALA A 13 -2.66 4.71 4.24
N THR A 14 -2.08 3.76 4.97
CA THR A 14 -2.72 3.22 6.18
C THR A 14 -1.66 2.86 7.21
N TYR A 15 -1.98 2.85 8.49
CA TYR A 15 -1.18 2.04 9.42
C TYR A 15 -1.38 0.54 9.07
N PRO A 16 -0.39 -0.36 9.31
CA PRO A 16 -0.56 -1.78 9.06
C PRO A 16 -1.85 -2.32 9.71
N LYS A 17 -2.58 -3.17 8.99
CA LYS A 17 -3.82 -3.83 9.46
C LYS A 17 -5.04 -2.92 9.69
N CYS A 18 -5.00 -1.68 9.18
CA CYS A 18 -6.18 -0.80 9.16
C CYS A 18 -7.13 -1.03 7.96
N GLY A 19 -6.91 -2.06 7.13
CA GLY A 19 -7.80 -2.38 6.01
C GLY A 19 -7.27 -2.03 4.62
N SER A 20 -5.97 -1.80 4.46
CA SER A 20 -5.37 -1.48 3.16
C SER A 20 -5.78 -2.45 2.04
N THR A 21 -5.87 -3.76 2.31
CA THR A 21 -6.20 -4.76 1.29
C THR A 21 -7.61 -4.54 0.73
N TRP A 22 -8.58 -4.27 1.60
CA TRP A 22 -9.95 -3.96 1.20
C TRP A 22 -10.01 -2.69 0.36
N THR A 23 -9.33 -1.63 0.80
CA THR A 23 -9.27 -0.35 0.07
C THR A 23 -8.64 -0.52 -1.30
N MET A 24 -7.54 -1.27 -1.40
CA MET A 24 -6.88 -1.56 -2.67
C MET A 24 -7.81 -2.27 -3.65
N GLN A 25 -8.58 -3.26 -3.18
CA GLN A 25 -9.57 -3.96 -4.01
C GLN A 25 -10.69 -3.03 -4.49
N ILE A 26 -11.25 -2.21 -3.59
CA ILE A 26 -12.29 -1.24 -3.93
C ILE A 26 -11.80 -0.24 -4.99
N VAL A 27 -10.61 0.34 -4.78
CA VAL A 27 -10.00 1.27 -5.75
C VAL A 27 -9.78 0.57 -7.09
N SER A 28 -9.27 -0.66 -7.08
CA SER A 28 -9.02 -1.43 -8.30
C SER A 28 -10.31 -1.69 -9.08
N LEU A 29 -11.40 -2.06 -8.40
CA LEU A 29 -12.71 -2.27 -9.01
C LEU A 29 -13.28 -0.98 -9.61
N ILE A 30 -13.15 0.15 -8.91
CA ILE A 30 -13.60 1.45 -9.43
C ILE A 30 -12.84 1.81 -10.72
N LEU A 31 -11.52 1.69 -10.72
CA LEU A 31 -10.69 2.01 -11.88
C LEU A 31 -10.94 1.07 -13.07
N ARG A 32 -11.26 -0.20 -12.79
CA ARG A 32 -11.53 -1.24 -13.80
C ARG A 32 -13.02 -1.36 -14.14
N ARG A 33 -13.86 -0.39 -13.77
CA ARG A 33 -15.31 -0.38 -14.05
C ARG A 33 -16.02 -1.68 -13.63
N GLY A 34 -15.67 -2.18 -12.44
CA GLY A 34 -16.24 -3.39 -11.85
C GLY A 34 -15.56 -4.70 -12.26
N GLN A 35 -14.54 -4.69 -13.12
CA GLN A 35 -13.81 -5.91 -13.47
C GLN A 35 -12.78 -6.26 -12.39
N PRO A 36 -12.89 -7.42 -11.72
CA PRO A 36 -11.97 -7.81 -10.64
C PRO A 36 -10.56 -8.12 -11.17
N LEU A 37 -9.61 -8.14 -10.24
CA LEU A 37 -8.29 -8.74 -10.41
C LEU A 37 -8.41 -10.20 -9.97
N LEU A 38 -8.15 -11.14 -10.86
CA LEU A 38 -8.41 -12.56 -10.62
C LEU A 38 -7.16 -13.30 -10.16
N THR A 39 -5.98 -12.82 -10.55
CA THR A 39 -4.71 -13.46 -10.19
C THR A 39 -3.84 -12.57 -9.29
N SER A 40 -2.97 -13.22 -8.51
CA SER A 40 -1.98 -12.51 -7.69
C SER A 40 -1.02 -11.68 -8.54
N GLU A 41 -0.70 -12.13 -9.75
CA GLU A 41 0.18 -11.41 -10.69
C GLU A 41 -0.49 -10.14 -11.25
N GLU A 42 -1.77 -10.24 -11.63
CA GLU A 42 -2.58 -9.08 -11.99
C GLU A 42 -2.63 -8.07 -10.83
N TYR A 43 -2.81 -8.56 -9.60
CA TYR A 43 -2.82 -7.70 -8.42
C TYR A 43 -1.47 -7.01 -8.17
N GLN A 44 -0.36 -7.75 -8.21
CA GLN A 44 0.98 -7.21 -8.00
C GLN A 44 1.43 -6.26 -9.12
N SER A 45 0.95 -6.43 -10.34
CA SER A 45 1.22 -5.49 -11.44
C SER A 45 0.39 -4.19 -11.33
N HIS A 46 -0.79 -4.26 -10.71
CA HIS A 46 -1.68 -3.11 -10.53
C HIS A 46 -1.39 -2.31 -9.25
N VAL A 47 -0.95 -2.98 -8.20
CA VAL A 47 -0.78 -2.44 -6.85
C VAL A 47 0.65 -2.65 -6.38
N ARG A 48 1.31 -1.57 -5.99
CA ARG A 48 2.69 -1.61 -5.49
C ARG A 48 2.83 -0.97 -4.11
N TYR A 49 3.67 -1.58 -3.28
CA TYR A 49 4.07 -1.04 -1.98
C TYR A 49 5.21 -0.05 -2.19
N LEU A 50 5.04 1.15 -1.67
CA LEU A 50 6.01 2.21 -1.86
C LEU A 50 7.36 1.89 -1.20
N GLU A 51 7.35 1.10 -0.12
CA GLU A 51 8.52 0.68 0.64
C GLU A 51 9.33 -0.43 -0.05
N ASP A 52 8.64 -1.29 -0.80
CA ASP A 52 9.21 -2.51 -1.38
C ASP A 52 9.42 -2.42 -2.90
N THR A 53 9.09 -1.28 -3.52
CA THR A 53 9.11 -1.12 -4.97
C THR A 53 10.17 -0.11 -5.41
N THR A 54 10.94 -0.47 -6.42
CA THR A 54 11.95 0.40 -7.03
C THR A 54 11.33 1.51 -7.89
N MET A 55 12.09 2.57 -8.16
CA MET A 55 11.59 3.67 -9.00
C MET A 55 11.36 3.23 -10.45
N GLU A 56 12.15 2.28 -10.93
CA GLU A 56 12.06 1.69 -12.26
C GLU A 56 10.77 0.87 -12.42
N GLU A 57 10.31 0.21 -11.37
CA GLU A 57 9.04 -0.52 -11.39
C GLU A 57 7.85 0.43 -11.36
N ILE A 58 7.91 1.48 -10.52
CA ILE A 58 6.86 2.51 -10.43
C ILE A 58 6.72 3.28 -11.75
N SER A 59 7.79 3.48 -12.50
CA SER A 59 7.75 4.15 -13.81
C SER A 59 7.12 3.29 -14.91
N LYS A 60 7.21 1.96 -14.80
CA LYS A 60 6.61 0.99 -15.74
C LYS A 60 5.11 0.74 -15.50
N MET A 61 4.58 1.14 -14.34
CA MET A 61 3.15 0.97 -14.03
C MET A 61 2.26 1.76 -15.00
N LYS A 62 1.17 1.14 -15.43
CA LYS A 62 0.12 1.81 -16.21
C LYS A 62 -0.57 2.87 -15.34
N ARG A 63 -0.89 4.02 -15.94
CA ARG A 63 -1.64 5.10 -15.28
C ARG A 63 -3.16 4.85 -15.39
N PRO A 64 -3.97 5.24 -14.38
CA PRO A 64 -3.55 5.80 -13.09
C PRO A 64 -2.85 4.76 -12.20
N ARG A 65 -1.79 5.16 -11.49
CA ARG A 65 -0.99 4.25 -10.66
C ARG A 65 -1.58 4.17 -9.27
N VAL A 66 -1.80 2.96 -8.76
CA VAL A 66 -2.27 2.76 -7.39
C VAL A 66 -1.12 2.29 -6.51
N ILE A 67 -0.74 3.15 -5.58
CA ILE A 67 0.42 2.94 -4.73
C ILE A 67 -0.05 2.87 -3.28
N LYS A 68 0.40 1.84 -2.57
CA LYS A 68 0.10 1.63 -1.16
C LYS A 68 1.32 2.00 -0.32
N THR A 69 1.09 2.60 0.85
CA THR A 69 2.16 2.84 1.83
C THR A 69 1.68 2.70 3.28
N HIS A 70 2.60 2.25 4.13
CA HIS A 70 2.50 2.26 5.59
C HIS A 70 3.43 3.30 6.24
N LEU A 71 4.19 4.05 5.43
CA LEU A 71 5.07 5.10 5.93
C LEU A 71 4.27 6.23 6.58
N PRO A 72 4.80 6.83 7.66
CA PRO A 72 4.23 8.04 8.21
C PRO A 72 4.35 9.21 7.22
N PHE A 73 3.49 10.22 7.39
CA PHE A 73 3.34 11.33 6.44
C PHE A 73 4.64 12.12 6.20
N ASP A 74 5.48 12.27 7.22
CA ASP A 74 6.78 12.95 7.15
C ASP A 74 7.85 12.20 6.34
N ARG A 75 7.61 10.93 6.00
CA ARG A 75 8.53 10.08 5.21
C ARG A 75 8.16 9.97 3.74
N VAL A 76 7.00 10.48 3.34
CA VAL A 76 6.52 10.49 1.95
C VAL A 76 6.57 11.89 1.37
N ASN A 77 6.95 12.01 0.10
CA ASN A 77 6.84 13.29 -0.59
C ASN A 77 5.35 13.60 -0.81
N PHE A 78 4.94 14.83 -0.51
CA PHE A 78 3.56 15.30 -0.68
C PHE A 78 3.43 16.17 -1.92
N SER A 79 2.34 15.98 -2.67
CA SER A 79 1.95 16.84 -3.80
C SER A 79 0.48 17.20 -3.66
N LYS A 80 0.12 18.47 -3.88
CA LYS A 80 -1.28 18.91 -3.81
C LYS A 80 -2.14 18.36 -4.95
N ASP A 81 -1.52 17.97 -6.07
CA ASP A 81 -2.21 17.50 -7.27
C ASP A 81 -2.50 15.99 -7.24
N THR A 82 -1.93 15.26 -6.27
CA THR A 82 -2.08 13.81 -6.14
C THR A 82 -3.27 13.46 -5.26
N LYS A 83 -3.95 12.34 -5.55
CA LYS A 83 -5.05 11.83 -4.71
C LYS A 83 -4.50 10.93 -3.61
N TYR A 84 -4.95 11.18 -2.38
CA TYR A 84 -4.58 10.40 -1.21
C TYR A 84 -5.83 9.82 -0.54
N ILE A 85 -5.79 8.54 -0.20
CA ILE A 85 -6.82 7.84 0.57
C ILE A 85 -6.14 7.34 1.84
N TYR A 86 -6.49 7.93 2.98
CA TYR A 86 -6.04 7.45 4.28
C TYR A 86 -7.11 6.59 4.94
N VAL A 87 -6.73 5.42 5.45
CA VAL A 87 -7.65 4.55 6.19
C VAL A 87 -7.16 4.35 7.60
N ALA A 88 -7.97 4.81 8.55
CA ALA A 88 -7.78 4.63 9.97
C ALA A 88 -8.74 3.55 10.49
N ARG A 89 -8.33 2.87 11.55
CA ARG A 89 -9.13 1.91 12.31
C ARG A 89 -8.83 2.11 13.79
N GLN A 90 -9.77 1.73 14.66
CA GLN A 90 -9.58 1.76 16.10
C GLN A 90 -8.24 1.12 16.51
N PRO A 91 -7.39 1.80 17.29
CA PRO A 91 -6.02 1.32 17.56
C PRO A 91 -5.95 -0.05 18.23
N ALA A 92 -6.84 -0.33 19.18
CA ALA A 92 -6.88 -1.61 19.90
C ALA A 92 -7.07 -2.79 18.93
N ASP A 93 -8.02 -2.67 18.00
CA ASP A 93 -8.28 -3.67 16.96
C ASP A 93 -7.09 -3.84 16.01
N CYS A 94 -6.44 -2.73 15.63
CA CYS A 94 -5.26 -2.75 14.77
C CYS A 94 -4.14 -3.56 15.40
N ILE A 95 -3.87 -3.32 16.69
CA ILE A 95 -2.83 -4.02 17.44
C ILE A 95 -3.12 -5.51 17.52
N VAL A 96 -4.36 -5.90 17.85
CA VAL A 96 -4.75 -7.32 17.89
C VAL A 96 -4.57 -7.98 16.52
N SER A 97 -5.06 -7.33 15.46
CA SER A 97 -4.90 -7.83 14.09
C SER A 97 -3.43 -7.93 13.66
N TYR A 98 -2.59 -6.99 14.08
CA TYR A 98 -1.15 -7.00 13.81
C TYR A 98 -0.43 -8.10 14.59
N ALA A 99 -0.78 -8.32 15.85
CA ALA A 99 -0.23 -9.42 16.65
C ALA A 99 -0.52 -10.79 16.00
N HIS A 100 -1.75 -11.02 15.53
CA HIS A 100 -2.08 -12.24 14.78
C HIS A 100 -1.32 -12.33 13.45
N PHE A 101 -1.19 -11.22 12.72
CA PHE A 101 -0.44 -11.17 11.47
C PHE A 101 1.02 -11.58 11.67
N VAL A 102 1.69 -10.98 12.66
CA VAL A 102 3.10 -11.30 12.96
C VAL A 102 3.28 -12.75 13.41
N ARG A 103 2.31 -13.33 14.14
CA ARG A 103 2.34 -14.76 14.49
C ARG A 103 2.23 -15.69 13.29
N MET A 104 1.49 -15.30 12.25
CA MET A 104 1.39 -16.08 11.00
C MET A 104 2.66 -16.00 10.15
N PHE A 105 3.47 -14.96 10.32
CA PHE A 105 4.70 -14.73 9.58
C PHE A 105 5.88 -14.51 10.55
N PRO A 106 6.37 -15.58 11.19
CA PRO A 106 7.40 -15.49 12.23
C PRO A 106 8.69 -14.81 11.75
N ASP A 107 8.96 -14.82 10.44
CA ASP A 107 10.13 -14.19 9.84
C ASP A 107 10.21 -12.68 10.08
N PHE A 108 9.07 -12.00 10.29
CA PHE A 108 9.07 -10.58 10.68
C PHE A 108 9.68 -10.35 12.08
N LEU A 109 9.73 -11.36 12.93
CA LEU A 109 10.33 -11.29 14.27
C LEU A 109 11.80 -11.73 14.29
N THR A 110 12.24 -12.55 13.33
CA THR A 110 13.60 -13.10 13.32
C THR A 110 14.62 -12.17 12.69
N THR A 111 14.22 -11.20 11.86
CA THR A 111 15.14 -10.25 11.20
C THR A 111 15.75 -9.20 12.13
N ARG A 112 15.38 -9.17 13.42
CA ARG A 112 15.95 -8.25 14.44
C ARG A 112 16.85 -8.94 15.49
N ARG A 113 17.41 -10.13 15.21
CA ARG A 113 18.33 -10.81 16.15
C ARG A 113 19.82 -10.70 15.82
N ASN A 114 20.20 -10.08 14.71
CA ASN A 114 21.61 -9.88 14.32
C ASN A 114 21.96 -8.40 14.14
N CYS A 115 21.74 -7.60 15.18
CA CYS A 115 22.41 -6.32 15.39
C CYS A 115 23.13 -6.38 16.73
#